data_AF-A0A537A0T3-F1
#
_entry.id   AF-A0A537A0T3-F1
#
_cell.length_a   1.000
_cell.length_b   1.000
_cell.length_c   1.000
_cell.angle_alpha   90.00
_cell.angle_beta   90.00
_cell.angle_gamma   90.00
#
_symmetry.space_group_name_H-M   'P 1'
#
loop_
_entity.id
_entity.type
_entity.pdbx_description
1 polymer ?
#
loop_
_entity_poly.entity_id
_entity_poly.type
_entity_poly.pdbx_seq_one_letter_code
_entity_poly.pdbx_strand_id
1 'polypeptide(L)'
;MPGNVPPQPDTARSILYALGANFAIAVCKILGAMFTGSGALLAEAFHSLADTGNQCLLLLGRKQARAPASSHHPLGHGRATYFWSFVVALLLFVVGGLFSIYEGIRKLHEPGPLVAPWLAVAIVLFATIAEGI
;
A
#
# COMPACT_ATOMS: atom_id res chain seq x y z
N MET A 1 21.11 -3.43 -37.94
CA MET A 1 20.56 -4.60 -37.23
C MET A 1 19.71 -4.08 -36.08
N PRO A 2 18.37 -4.14 -36.11
CA PRO A 2 17.59 -3.78 -34.93
C PRO A 2 17.83 -4.83 -33.84
N GLY A 3 18.26 -4.35 -32.67
CA GLY A 3 18.60 -5.18 -31.53
C GLY A 3 17.40 -6.03 -31.08
N ASN A 4 17.69 -7.30 -30.88
CA ASN A 4 16.96 -8.27 -30.08
C ASN A 4 16.78 -7.75 -28.64
N VAL A 5 15.83 -6.84 -28.44
CA VAL A 5 15.33 -6.46 -27.11
C VAL A 5 14.59 -7.69 -26.57
N PRO A 6 15.02 -8.27 -25.43
CA PRO A 6 14.30 -9.38 -24.83
C PRO A 6 12.85 -8.96 -24.56
N PRO A 7 11.87 -9.86 -24.71
CA PRO A 7 10.47 -9.54 -24.43
C PRO A 7 10.37 -9.01 -23.01
N GLN A 8 9.95 -7.75 -22.85
CA GLN A 8 9.73 -7.20 -21.52
C GLN A 8 8.69 -8.06 -20.81
N PRO A 9 8.94 -8.49 -19.56
CA PRO A 9 7.95 -9.23 -18.80
C PRO A 9 6.66 -8.43 -18.75
N ASP A 10 5.55 -9.15 -18.89
CA ASP A 10 4.22 -8.60 -19.08
C ASP A 10 3.84 -7.75 -17.85
N THR A 11 4.13 -6.44 -17.89
CA THR A 11 4.12 -5.53 -16.73
C THR A 11 2.77 -5.53 -16.01
N ALA A 12 1.69 -5.85 -16.75
CA ALA A 12 0.35 -6.03 -16.22
C ALA A 12 0.27 -7.15 -15.18
N ARG A 13 0.88 -8.29 -15.49
CA ARG A 13 0.87 -9.48 -14.64
C ARG A 13 1.65 -9.21 -13.36
N SER A 14 2.82 -8.58 -13.46
CA SER A 14 3.62 -8.19 -12.30
C SER A 14 2.86 -7.27 -11.34
N ILE A 15 2.18 -6.23 -11.86
CA ILE A 15 1.35 -5.34 -11.03
C ILE A 15 0.19 -6.11 -10.38
N LEU A 16 -0.44 -7.05 -11.10
CA LEU A 16 -1.55 -7.84 -10.54
C LEU A 16 -1.08 -8.80 -9.44
N TYR A 17 0.10 -9.43 -9.61
CA TYR A 17 0.70 -10.29 -8.58
C TYR A 17 1.06 -9.50 -7.34
N ALA A 18 1.74 -8.36 -7.50
CA ALA A 18 2.06 -7.47 -6.39
C ALA A 18 0.78 -6.98 -5.68
N LEU A 19 -0.33 -6.81 -6.41
CA LEU A 19 -1.55 -6.25 -5.86
C LEU A 19 -2.24 -7.29 -4.99
N GLY A 20 -2.29 -8.53 -5.47
CA GLY A 20 -2.79 -9.65 -4.68
C GLY A 20 -1.93 -9.90 -3.44
N ALA A 21 -0.60 -9.87 -3.58
CA ALA A 21 0.32 -10.08 -2.47
C ALA A 21 0.18 -9.00 -1.40
N ASN A 22 0.28 -7.72 -1.77
CA ASN A 22 0.20 -6.61 -0.82
C ASN A 22 -1.20 -6.50 -0.19
N PHE A 23 -2.26 -6.84 -0.93
CA PHE A 23 -3.60 -6.90 -0.37
C PHE A 23 -3.74 -8.01 0.67
N ALA A 24 -3.25 -9.22 0.38
CA ALA A 24 -3.28 -10.33 1.33
C ALA A 24 -2.48 -10.00 2.60
N ILE A 25 -1.30 -9.39 2.44
CA ILE A 25 -0.46 -8.95 3.57
C ILE A 25 -1.16 -7.86 4.38
N ALA A 26 -1.77 -6.86 3.73
CA ALA A 26 -2.53 -5.82 4.40
C ALA A 26 -3.66 -6.42 5.25
N VAL A 27 -4.43 -7.38 4.70
CA VAL A 27 -5.50 -8.08 5.44
C VAL A 27 -4.92 -8.82 6.66
N CYS A 28 -3.82 -9.56 6.50
CA CYS A 28 -3.16 -10.24 7.62
C CYS A 28 -2.70 -9.27 8.71
N LYS A 29 -2.10 -8.12 8.35
CA LYS A 29 -1.67 -7.09 9.30
C LYS A 29 -2.86 -6.44 10.00
N ILE A 30 -3.94 -6.12 9.29
CA ILE A 30 -5.17 -5.54 9.90
C ILE A 30 -5.78 -6.51 10.91
N LEU A 31 -6.00 -7.77 10.51
CA LEU A 31 -6.58 -8.79 11.40
C LEU A 31 -5.67 -9.04 12.61
N GLY A 32 -4.36 -9.12 12.39
CA GLY A 32 -3.38 -9.24 13.48
C GLY A 32 -3.41 -8.03 14.40
N ALA A 33 -3.54 -6.81 13.89
CA ALA A 33 -3.62 -5.60 14.69
C ALA A 33 -4.87 -5.58 15.56
N MET A 34 -6.03 -5.95 14.98
CA MET A 34 -7.29 -6.04 15.72
C MET A 34 -7.24 -7.10 16.81
N PHE A 35 -6.64 -8.26 16.53
CA PHE A 35 -6.51 -9.35 17.50
C PHE A 35 -5.54 -9.02 18.64
N THR A 36 -4.39 -8.41 18.31
CA THR A 36 -3.33 -8.12 19.28
C THR A 36 -3.54 -6.81 20.05
N GLY A 37 -4.40 -5.92 19.53
CA GLY A 37 -4.52 -4.54 20.00
C GLY A 37 -3.30 -3.68 19.69
N SER A 38 -2.42 -4.15 18.80
CA SER A 38 -1.15 -3.46 18.48
C SER A 38 -1.38 -2.29 17.54
N GLY A 39 -1.13 -1.08 18.06
CA GLY A 39 -1.20 0.15 17.25
C GLY A 39 -0.04 0.23 16.25
N ALA A 40 1.11 -0.35 16.58
CA ALA A 40 2.26 -0.44 15.68
C ALA A 40 1.96 -1.36 14.49
N LEU A 41 1.36 -2.53 14.73
CA LEU A 41 0.95 -3.42 13.64
C LEU A 41 -0.16 -2.79 12.78
N LEU A 42 -1.06 -2.00 13.37
CA LEU A 42 -2.07 -1.26 12.63
C LEU A 42 -1.45 -0.18 11.72
N ALA A 43 -0.44 0.54 12.19
CA ALA A 43 0.30 1.51 11.38
C ALA A 43 0.98 0.83 10.18
N GLU A 44 1.63 -0.31 10.40
CA GLU A 44 2.21 -1.14 9.33
C GLU A 44 1.15 -1.67 8.36
N ALA A 45 -0.06 -1.97 8.84
CA ALA A 45 -1.16 -2.40 8.01
C ALA A 45 -1.64 -1.28 7.05
N PHE A 46 -1.68 -0.04 7.53
CA PHE A 46 -1.97 1.13 6.69
C PHE A 46 -0.91 1.36 5.61
N HIS A 47 0.35 1.01 5.89
CA HIS A 47 1.41 1.07 4.89
C HIS A 47 1.17 0.07 3.74
N SER A 48 0.92 -1.20 4.02
CA SER A 48 0.62 -2.20 2.99
C SER A 48 -0.67 -1.87 2.20
N LEU A 49 -1.63 -1.20 2.85
CA LEU A 49 -2.83 -0.68 2.18
C LEU A 49 -2.48 0.46 1.20
N ALA A 50 -1.52 1.33 1.55
CA ALA A 50 -0.96 2.35 0.66
C ALA A 50 -0.43 1.73 -0.62
N ASP A 51 0.39 0.70 -0.47
CA ASP A 51 1.06 0.06 -1.61
C ASP A 51 0.06 -0.65 -2.51
N THR A 52 -0.95 -1.30 -1.91
CA THR A 52 -2.07 -1.87 -2.67
C THR A 52 -2.79 -0.78 -3.47
N GLY A 53 -3.06 0.37 -2.84
CA GLY A 53 -3.66 1.53 -3.49
C GLY A 53 -2.80 2.06 -4.65
N ASN A 54 -1.48 2.17 -4.46
CA ASN A 54 -0.56 2.60 -5.51
C ASN A 54 -0.61 1.67 -6.72
N GLN A 55 -0.73 0.37 -6.51
CA GLN A 55 -0.82 -0.59 -7.60
C GLN A 55 -2.15 -0.54 -8.36
N CYS A 56 -3.27 -0.33 -7.64
CA CYS A 56 -4.55 0.00 -8.27
C CYS A 56 -4.42 1.24 -9.18
N LEU A 57 -3.74 2.27 -8.68
CA LEU A 57 -3.50 3.50 -9.45
C LEU A 57 -2.59 3.25 -10.66
N LEU A 58 -1.57 2.40 -10.55
CA LEU A 58 -0.76 2.01 -11.71
C LEU A 58 -1.58 1.27 -12.77
N LEU A 59 -2.49 0.37 -12.38
CA LEU A 59 -3.39 -0.31 -13.31
C LEU A 59 -4.35 0.68 -14.00
N LEU A 60 -4.94 1.59 -13.23
CA LEU A 60 -5.79 2.66 -13.76
C LEU A 60 -5.01 3.60 -14.69
N GLY A 61 -3.81 4.01 -14.29
CA GLY A 61 -2.90 4.84 -15.06
C GLY A 61 -2.51 4.19 -16.38
N ARG A 62 -2.28 2.87 -16.41
CA ARG A 62 -2.03 2.14 -17.66
C ARG A 62 -3.26 2.11 -18.57
N LYS A 63 -4.46 1.92 -18.02
CA LYS A 63 -5.72 2.00 -18.80
C LYS A 63 -5.92 3.41 -19.37
N GLN A 64 -5.65 4.42 -18.55
CA GLN A 64 -5.85 5.83 -18.89
C GLN A 64 -4.78 6.38 -19.84
N ALA A 65 -3.54 5.86 -19.79
CA ALA A 65 -2.48 6.16 -20.74
C ALA A 65 -2.75 5.61 -22.15
N ARG A 66 -3.61 4.59 -22.28
CA ARG A 66 -4.07 4.08 -23.58
C ARG A 66 -5.25 4.87 -24.17
N ALA A 67 -5.84 5.79 -23.41
CA ALA A 67 -6.93 6.62 -23.90
C ALA A 67 -6.39 7.70 -24.86
N PRO A 68 -7.04 7.93 -26.02
CA PRO A 68 -6.63 8.95 -26.98
C PRO A 68 -6.73 10.35 -26.38
N ALA A 69 -5.90 11.28 -26.86
CA ALA A 69 -5.96 12.68 -26.45
C ALA A 69 -7.34 13.27 -26.78
N SER A 70 -7.88 14.07 -25.87
CA SER A 70 -9.17 14.76 -26.05
C SER A 70 -8.95 16.27 -26.02
N SER A 71 -9.92 17.06 -26.49
CA SER A 71 -9.86 18.53 -26.47
C SER A 71 -9.65 19.12 -25.07
N HIS A 72 -10.18 18.47 -24.04
CA HIS A 72 -9.96 18.85 -22.63
C HIS A 72 -8.61 18.38 -22.06
N HIS A 73 -8.00 17.34 -22.63
CA HIS A 73 -6.70 16.80 -22.22
C HIS A 73 -5.75 16.67 -23.42
N PRO A 74 -5.29 17.80 -23.98
CA PRO A 74 -4.41 17.80 -25.16
C PRO A 74 -3.04 17.17 -24.89
N LEU A 75 -2.61 17.10 -23.61
CA LEU A 75 -1.39 16.41 -23.17
C LEU A 75 -1.64 14.96 -22.71
N GLY A 76 -2.88 14.46 -22.82
CA GLY A 76 -3.29 13.15 -22.32
C GLY A 76 -3.53 13.11 -20.80
N HIS A 77 -3.83 11.92 -20.29
CA HIS A 77 -4.29 11.73 -18.91
C HIS A 77 -3.23 11.14 -17.95
N GLY A 78 -1.98 10.98 -18.39
CA GLY A 78 -0.93 10.30 -17.60
C GLY A 78 -0.62 10.96 -16.25
N ARG A 79 -0.89 12.28 -16.11
CA ARG A 79 -0.63 13.04 -14.88
C ARG A 79 -1.62 12.77 -13.75
N ALA A 80 -2.82 12.27 -14.05
CA ALA A 80 -3.86 12.01 -13.06
C ALA A 80 -3.43 10.92 -12.05
N THR A 81 -2.66 9.92 -12.50
CA THR A 81 -2.15 8.84 -11.63
C THR A 81 -1.28 9.38 -10.49
N TYR A 82 -0.35 10.30 -10.80
CA TYR A 82 0.51 10.90 -9.77
C TYR A 82 -0.28 11.73 -8.76
N PHE A 83 -1.30 12.45 -9.23
CA PHE A 83 -2.20 13.20 -8.35
C PHE A 83 -2.94 12.27 -7.38
N TRP A 84 -3.52 11.18 -7.88
CA TRP A 84 -4.21 10.22 -7.01
C TRP A 84 -3.26 9.49 -6.06
N SER A 85 -2.03 9.14 -6.48
CA SER A 85 -1.04 8.52 -5.59
C SER A 85 -0.63 9.49 -4.48
N PHE A 86 -0.49 10.77 -4.81
CA PHE A 86 -0.23 11.82 -3.83
C PHE A 86 -1.38 11.98 -2.84
N VAL A 87 -2.63 11.97 -3.30
CA VAL A 87 -3.81 12.05 -2.43
C VAL A 87 -3.89 10.87 -1.47
N VAL A 88 -3.64 9.64 -1.95
CA VAL A 88 -3.61 8.44 -1.09
C VAL A 88 -2.50 8.53 -0.05
N ALA A 89 -1.28 8.90 -0.46
CA ALA A 89 -0.16 9.07 0.46
C ALA A 89 -0.46 10.14 1.52
N LEU A 90 -1.06 11.27 1.13
CA LEU A 90 -1.45 12.33 2.05
C LEU A 90 -2.53 11.86 3.04
N LEU A 91 -3.56 11.15 2.57
CA LEU A 91 -4.61 10.61 3.43
C LEU A 91 -4.05 9.62 4.45
N LEU A 92 -3.19 8.70 4.02
CA LEU A 92 -2.59 7.71 4.92
C LEU A 92 -1.62 8.36 5.90
N PHE A 93 -0.86 9.35 5.47
CA PHE A 93 0.02 10.12 6.35
C PHE A 93 -0.78 10.87 7.42
N VAL A 94 -1.83 11.58 7.03
CA VAL A 94 -2.64 12.36 7.99
C VAL A 94 -3.45 11.46 8.90
N VAL A 95 -4.23 10.53 8.35
CA VAL A 95 -5.10 9.65 9.13
C VAL A 95 -4.28 8.68 9.96
N GLY A 96 -3.32 7.99 9.34
CA GLY A 96 -2.44 7.04 10.02
C GLY A 96 -1.52 7.71 11.03
N GLY A 97 -0.98 8.88 10.70
CA GLY A 97 -0.14 9.67 11.60
C GLY A 97 -0.89 10.20 12.81
N LEU A 98 -2.04 10.85 12.61
CA LEU A 98 -2.87 11.34 13.72
C LEU A 98 -3.37 10.18 14.59
N PHE A 99 -3.80 9.08 13.98
CA PHE A 99 -4.21 7.89 14.71
C PHE A 99 -3.05 7.30 15.54
N SER A 100 -1.84 7.22 14.97
CA SER A 100 -0.66 6.70 15.67
C SER A 100 -0.25 7.57 16.84
N ILE A 101 -0.31 8.91 16.68
CA ILE A 101 -0.04 9.85 17.77
C ILE A 101 -1.08 9.70 18.87
N TYR A 102 -2.37 9.68 18.51
CA TYR A 102 -3.47 9.50 19.45
C TYR A 102 -3.32 8.20 20.24
N GLU A 103 -3.15 7.08 19.55
CA GLU A 103 -3.02 5.75 20.13
C GLU A 103 -1.73 5.63 20.98
N GLY A 104 -0.65 6.29 20.56
CA GLY A 104 0.60 6.39 21.31
C GLY A 104 0.43 7.13 22.63
N ILE A 105 -0.16 8.33 22.61
CA ILE A 105 -0.45 9.11 23.82
C ILE A 105 -1.40 8.34 24.74
N ARG A 106 -2.42 7.71 24.18
CA ARG A 106 -3.39 6.89 24.93
C ARG A 106 -2.70 5.73 25.64
N LYS A 107 -1.83 4.97 24.96
CA LYS A 107 -1.07 3.85 25.54
C LYS A 107 -0.02 4.26 26.57
N LEU A 108 0.52 5.48 26.49
CA LEU A 108 1.42 6.01 27.51
C LEU A 108 0.68 6.30 28.82
N HIS A 109 -0.55 6.82 28.75
CA HIS A 109 -1.37 7.10 29.94
C HIS A 109 -2.06 5.85 30.49
N GLU A 110 -2.54 4.98 29.60
CA GLU A 110 -3.24 3.74 29.94
C GLU A 110 -2.60 2.58 29.18
N PRO A 111 -1.59 1.92 29.77
CA PRO A 111 -0.97 0.73 29.18
C PRO A 111 -1.99 -0.41 29.14
N GLY A 112 -2.73 -0.51 28.03
CA GLY A 112 -3.63 -1.64 27.78
C GLY A 112 -2.82 -2.93 27.55
N PRO A 113 -3.32 -4.10 27.98
CA PRO A 113 -2.65 -5.36 27.72
C PRO A 113 -2.59 -5.63 26.22
N LEU A 114 -1.38 -5.88 25.70
CA LEU A 114 -1.18 -6.39 24.35
C LEU A 114 -1.42 -7.90 24.37
N VAL A 115 -2.30 -8.37 23.50
CA VAL A 115 -2.56 -9.81 23.34
C VAL A 115 -1.51 -10.38 22.41
N ALA A 116 -0.74 -11.37 22.89
CA ALA A 116 0.31 -12.05 22.12
C ALA A 116 1.22 -11.12 21.29
N PRO A 117 2.00 -10.19 21.90
CA PRO A 117 2.92 -9.29 21.21
C PRO A 117 3.84 -9.96 20.18
N TRP A 118 4.29 -11.18 20.48
CA TRP A 118 5.12 -12.01 19.61
C TRP A 118 4.41 -12.44 18.32
N LEU A 119 3.08 -12.60 18.33
CA LEU A 119 2.31 -12.82 17.12
C LEU A 119 2.34 -11.57 16.24
N ALA A 120 2.19 -10.37 16.82
CA ALA A 120 2.31 -9.13 16.06
C ALA A 120 3.71 -8.99 15.42
N VAL A 121 4.77 -9.27 16.18
CA VAL A 121 6.14 -9.27 15.66
C VAL A 121 6.32 -10.28 14.54
N ALA A 122 5.81 -11.51 14.70
CA ALA A 122 5.89 -12.54 13.67
C ALA A 122 5.17 -12.14 12.37
N ILE A 123 3.99 -11.52 12.48
CA ILE A 123 3.24 -11.01 11.32
C ILE A 123 4.04 -9.92 10.59
N VAL A 124 4.61 -8.94 11.32
CA VAL A 124 5.44 -7.89 10.71
C VAL A 124 6.66 -8.49 10.03
N LEU A 125 7.41 -9.36 10.71
CA LEU A 125 8.62 -9.99 10.14
C LEU A 125 8.30 -10.78 8.88
N PHE A 126 7.25 -11.60 8.92
CA PHE A 126 6.81 -12.35 7.75
C PHE A 126 6.45 -11.41 6.60
N ALA A 127 5.69 -10.35 6.89
CA ALA A 127 5.29 -9.38 5.88
C ALA A 127 6.48 -8.64 5.28
N THR A 128 7.43 -8.18 6.09
CA THR A 128 8.65 -7.51 5.60
C THR A 128 9.47 -8.43 4.68
N ILE A 129 9.56 -9.73 5.01
CA ILE A 129 10.24 -10.70 4.14
C ILE A 129 9.45 -10.91 2.85
N ALA A 130 8.13 -11.00 2.93
CA ALA A 130 7.26 -11.23 1.77
C ALA A 130 7.17 -9.99 0.84
N GLU A 131 7.24 -8.78 1.40
CA GLU A 131 7.23 -7.51 0.67
C GLU A 131 8.63 -7.15 0.13
N GLY A 132 9.70 -7.65 0.75
CA GLY A 132 11.09 -7.32 0.45
C GLY A 132 11.78 -8.21 -0.60
N ILE A 133 11.08 -9.17 -1.22
CA ILE A 133 11.58 -10.06 -2.29
C ILE A 133 10.98 -9.67 -3.65
#